data_AF-A0A410S164-F1
#
_entry.id   AF-A0A410S164-F1
#
_cell.length_a   1.000
_cell.length_b   1.000
_cell.length_c   1.000
_cell.angle_alpha   90.00
_cell.angle_beta   90.00
_cell.angle_gamma   90.00
#
_symmetry.space_group_name_H-M   'P 1'
#
loop_
_entity.id
_entity.type
_entity.pdbx_description
1 polymer ?
#
loop_
_entity_poly.entity_id
_entity_poly.type
_entity_poly.pdbx_seq_one_letter_code
_entity_poly.pdbx_strand_id
1 'polypeptide(L)'
;MSPPRYFVPHAASPVEPVPCDASEVVHVLDAFRLEPASLGEAEWFVCTDVVGQLQLIPGSERARLPASVQAQLAHHEVASGKPPRRLAATELFFFSPEVVEHPSNTDGFNDPVYLYGTLTGPWPGNAVTRVNGQLTVTRGDVLAGFAHGAQDAFHYVKDAESRDVPRAYHALLPGDRADQLAQGRGLVLTYPAVPAELQAHHAANGAQVASVLHTVLTQLQEDARANQGPHAIASLELPVPSRAMAIADLELRGYEVKGDLATPRPTKGGLVGKLAGWLQDEAVRVPREAPPPEFLELARRVLPLLPGWPTETERSLRAHVLAGTLSPGTPVLRPTVPRAPTPPASIPPRLPTPPVRSSDWMQDFIGAHGKPGGAKPRLTQLQPKPAPRPPPAKSSSPATWQADFAPAPAAAPARPATRQQEKSPAPPGKKPAWMSDFDD
;
A
#
# COMPACT_ATOMS: atom_id res chain seq x y z
N MET A 1 -12.91 -22.34 7.26
CA MET A 1 -13.80 -21.18 7.06
C MET A 1 -13.88 -20.90 5.58
N SER A 2 -15.00 -20.35 5.10
CA SER A 2 -15.14 -19.85 3.74
C SER A 2 -14.83 -18.34 3.72
N PRO A 3 -14.12 -17.81 2.72
CA PRO A 3 -13.99 -16.37 2.51
C PRO A 3 -15.35 -15.73 2.13
N PRO A 4 -15.49 -14.40 2.22
CA PRO A 4 -16.67 -13.70 1.73
C PRO A 4 -16.78 -13.87 0.21
N ARG A 5 -18.01 -13.92 -0.33
CA ARG A 5 -18.29 -14.36 -1.71
C ARG A 5 -17.48 -13.64 -2.80
N TYR A 6 -17.21 -12.35 -2.66
CA TYR A 6 -16.49 -11.54 -3.65
C TYR A 6 -14.96 -11.60 -3.49
N PHE A 7 -14.46 -12.34 -2.50
CA PHE A 7 -13.04 -12.63 -2.36
C PHE A 7 -12.69 -14.01 -2.95
N VAL A 8 -11.71 -14.02 -3.85
CA VAL A 8 -11.14 -15.24 -4.43
C VAL A 8 -9.73 -15.44 -3.85
N PRO A 9 -9.50 -16.47 -3.01
CA PRO A 9 -8.17 -16.84 -2.54
C PRO A 9 -7.26 -17.20 -3.72
N HIS A 10 -6.01 -16.75 -3.67
CA HIS A 10 -5.02 -17.13 -4.67
C HIS A 10 -4.62 -18.61 -4.48
N ALA A 11 -4.74 -19.41 -5.54
CA ALA A 11 -4.71 -20.88 -5.45
C ALA A 11 -3.40 -21.49 -4.91
N ALA A 12 -2.28 -20.77 -5.00
CA ALA A 12 -0.98 -21.21 -4.48
C ALA A 12 -0.60 -20.57 -3.12
N SER A 13 -1.45 -19.70 -2.57
CA SER A 13 -1.15 -19.01 -1.31
C SER A 13 -1.55 -19.85 -0.10
N PRO A 14 -0.65 -20.07 0.87
CA PRO A 14 -1.00 -20.79 2.09
C PRO A 14 -2.04 -20.00 2.90
N VAL A 15 -2.85 -20.73 3.67
CA VAL A 15 -3.70 -20.15 4.71
C VAL A 15 -2.91 -20.17 6.01
N GLU A 16 -2.64 -18.98 6.56
CA GLU A 16 -1.81 -18.80 7.75
C GLU A 16 -2.67 -18.50 8.97
N PRO A 17 -2.44 -19.14 10.13
CA PRO A 17 -3.12 -18.75 11.37
C PRO A 17 -2.57 -17.40 11.85
N VAL A 18 -3.45 -16.51 12.32
CA VAL A 18 -3.03 -15.21 12.88
C VAL A 18 -3.02 -15.30 14.41
N PRO A 19 -1.83 -15.34 15.06
CA PRO A 19 -1.75 -15.24 16.50
C PRO A 19 -2.08 -13.81 16.94
N CYS A 20 -3.00 -13.65 17.88
CA CYS A 20 -3.25 -12.37 18.53
C CYS A 20 -2.17 -12.13 19.60
N ASP A 21 -1.26 -11.18 19.36
CA ASP A 21 -0.34 -10.69 20.38
C ASP A 21 -0.36 -9.15 20.42
N ALA A 22 -0.98 -8.62 21.47
CA ALA A 22 -1.06 -7.19 21.72
C ALA A 22 0.31 -6.53 21.96
N SER A 23 1.38 -7.29 22.23
CA SER A 23 2.71 -6.73 22.53
C SER A 23 3.62 -6.56 21.30
N GLU A 24 3.29 -7.20 20.17
CA GLU A 24 4.10 -7.19 18.93
C GLU A 24 3.60 -6.17 17.88
N VAL A 25 2.55 -5.38 18.20
CA VAL A 25 2.00 -4.35 17.31
C VAL A 25 2.74 -3.01 17.41
N VAL A 26 2.84 -2.28 16.29
CA VAL A 26 3.66 -1.07 16.16
C VAL A 26 2.83 0.19 15.91
N HIS A 27 1.76 0.08 15.11
CA HIS A 27 0.84 1.18 14.84
C HIS A 27 -0.61 0.77 14.94
N VAL A 28 -1.47 1.70 15.36
CA VAL A 28 -2.93 1.57 15.22
C VAL A 28 -3.35 2.21 13.90
N LEU A 29 -4.22 1.55 13.16
CA LEU A 29 -4.85 2.02 11.92
C LEU A 29 -6.31 2.45 12.12
N ASP A 30 -6.97 1.92 13.16
CA ASP A 30 -8.40 2.10 13.40
C ASP A 30 -8.79 1.78 14.85
N ALA A 31 -9.87 2.41 15.32
CA ALA A 31 -10.57 2.07 16.54
C ALA A 31 -12.08 2.09 16.28
N PHE A 32 -12.76 0.99 16.61
CA PHE A 32 -14.20 0.88 16.47
C PHE A 32 -14.79 0.00 17.58
N ARG A 33 -16.11 0.02 17.71
CA ARG A 33 -16.83 -0.90 18.59
C ARG A 33 -17.63 -1.86 17.74
N LEU A 34 -17.50 -3.15 18.03
CA LEU A 34 -18.30 -4.19 17.43
C LEU A 34 -19.54 -4.43 18.28
N GLU A 35 -20.69 -4.58 17.64
CA GLU A 35 -21.95 -4.95 18.29
C GLU A 35 -22.43 -6.32 17.76
N PRO A 36 -21.84 -7.45 18.19
CA PRO A 36 -22.41 -8.77 17.92
C PRO A 36 -23.62 -8.97 18.83
N ALA A 37 -24.74 -9.41 18.25
CA ALA A 37 -26.00 -9.63 18.96
C ALA A 37 -25.93 -10.60 20.15
N SER A 38 -24.82 -11.33 20.32
CA SER A 38 -24.57 -12.33 21.37
C SER A 38 -23.44 -11.99 22.36
N LEU A 39 -22.62 -10.96 22.12
CA LEU A 39 -21.40 -10.68 22.89
C LEU A 39 -21.41 -9.32 23.62
N GLY A 40 -22.34 -8.43 23.27
CA GLY A 40 -22.36 -7.05 23.77
C GLY A 40 -21.36 -6.14 23.05
N GLU A 41 -21.47 -4.84 23.30
CA GLU A 41 -20.65 -3.80 22.66
C GLU A 41 -19.20 -3.88 23.18
N ALA A 42 -18.25 -4.25 22.29
CA ALA A 42 -16.84 -4.39 22.61
C ALA A 42 -15.97 -3.49 21.72
N GLU A 43 -15.01 -2.78 22.29
CA GLU A 43 -14.02 -2.00 21.55
C GLU A 43 -12.93 -2.91 20.94
N TRP A 44 -12.48 -2.55 19.74
CA TRP A 44 -11.43 -3.25 18.99
C TRP A 44 -10.51 -2.23 18.31
N PHE A 45 -9.22 -2.57 18.25
CA PHE A 45 -8.20 -1.81 17.54
C PHE A 45 -7.67 -2.62 16.37
N VAL A 46 -7.63 -2.01 15.18
CA VAL A 46 -6.89 -2.57 14.04
C VAL A 46 -5.48 -2.01 14.10
N CYS A 47 -4.50 -2.89 14.09
CA CYS A 47 -3.09 -2.54 14.21
C CYS A 47 -2.24 -3.16 13.09
N THR A 48 -1.02 -2.67 12.90
CA THR A 48 0.04 -3.37 12.16
C THR A 48 1.09 -3.94 13.11
N ASP A 49 1.65 -5.09 12.77
CA ASP A 49 2.89 -5.60 13.37
C ASP A 49 4.15 -5.06 12.64
N VAL A 50 5.34 -5.49 13.10
CA VAL A 50 6.64 -5.06 12.57
C VAL A 50 6.88 -5.37 11.08
N VAL A 51 6.08 -6.25 10.47
CA VAL A 51 6.14 -6.54 9.03
C VAL A 51 4.96 -5.91 8.26
N GLY A 52 4.24 -4.97 8.88
CA GLY A 52 3.14 -4.23 8.28
C GLY A 52 1.84 -5.03 8.14
N GLN A 53 1.73 -6.20 8.77
CA GLN A 53 0.59 -7.10 8.63
C GLN A 53 -0.52 -6.76 9.64
N LEU A 54 -1.78 -6.92 9.21
CA LEU A 54 -2.95 -6.55 10.02
C LEU A 54 -3.16 -7.49 11.22
N GLN A 55 -3.25 -6.90 12.40
CA GLN A 55 -3.58 -7.53 13.68
C GLN A 55 -4.86 -6.88 14.24
N LEU A 56 -5.72 -7.65 14.91
CA LEU A 56 -6.91 -7.13 15.59
C LEU A 56 -6.80 -7.39 17.09
N ILE A 57 -6.73 -6.32 17.87
CA ILE A 57 -6.55 -6.39 19.32
C ILE A 57 -7.85 -5.97 20.03
N PRO A 58 -8.40 -6.76 20.95
CA PRO A 58 -9.58 -6.37 21.72
C PRO A 58 -9.23 -5.25 22.72
N GLY A 59 -10.19 -4.35 22.98
CA GLY A 59 -10.03 -3.22 23.90
C GLY A 59 -9.67 -3.62 25.34
N SER A 60 -10.03 -4.83 25.75
CA SER A 60 -9.61 -5.44 27.03
C SER A 60 -8.10 -5.62 27.16
N GLU A 61 -7.37 -5.71 26.04
CA GLU A 61 -5.91 -5.85 25.99
C GLU A 61 -5.18 -4.52 25.79
N ARG A 62 -5.87 -3.37 25.83
CA ARG A 62 -5.27 -2.03 25.68
C ARG A 62 -4.04 -1.79 26.57
N ALA A 63 -4.07 -2.31 27.80
CA ALA A 63 -2.96 -2.20 28.75
C ALA A 63 -1.71 -3.04 28.40
N ARG A 64 -1.83 -4.01 27.49
CA ARG A 64 -0.73 -4.85 26.97
C ARG A 64 -0.08 -4.27 25.72
N LEU A 65 -0.71 -3.29 25.06
CA LEU A 65 -0.16 -2.60 23.90
C LEU A 65 1.15 -1.87 24.27
N PRO A 66 2.14 -1.78 23.36
CA PRO A 66 3.32 -0.95 23.58
C PRO A 66 2.99 0.51 23.87
N ALA A 67 3.84 1.19 24.65
CA ALA A 67 3.59 2.56 25.09
C ALA A 67 3.43 3.56 23.91
N SER A 68 4.13 3.35 22.80
CA SER A 68 3.98 4.10 21.55
C SER A 68 2.57 3.96 20.95
N VAL A 69 2.02 2.74 20.96
CA VAL A 69 0.69 2.40 20.45
C VAL A 69 -0.40 2.98 21.36
N GLN A 70 -0.22 2.92 22.68
CA GLN A 70 -1.10 3.59 23.64
C GLN A 70 -1.10 5.11 23.46
N ALA A 71 0.05 5.72 23.16
CA ALA A 71 0.16 7.14 22.86
C ALA A 71 -0.52 7.53 21.54
N GLN A 72 -0.44 6.69 20.50
CA GLN A 72 -1.21 6.87 19.26
C GLN A 72 -2.72 6.86 19.53
N LEU A 73 -3.23 5.89 20.31
CA LEU A 73 -4.65 5.83 20.71
C LEU A 73 -5.08 7.10 21.45
N ALA A 74 -4.33 7.50 22.48
CA ALA A 74 -4.64 8.68 23.28
C ALA A 74 -4.64 9.98 22.44
N HIS A 75 -3.73 10.10 21.46
CA HIS A 75 -3.75 11.22 20.54
C HIS A 75 -4.99 11.20 19.64
N HIS A 76 -5.33 10.05 19.05
CA HIS A 76 -6.50 9.92 18.19
C HIS A 76 -7.80 10.28 18.92
N GLU A 77 -7.98 9.83 20.17
CA GLU A 77 -9.15 10.14 21.00
C GLU A 77 -9.31 11.65 21.24
N VAL A 78 -8.22 12.36 21.50
CA VAL A 78 -8.22 13.82 21.66
C VAL A 78 -8.44 14.53 20.33
N ALA A 79 -7.83 14.05 19.24
CA ALA A 79 -7.87 14.69 17.93
C ALA A 79 -9.18 14.46 17.15
N SER A 80 -9.85 13.32 17.35
CA SER A 80 -11.14 13.01 16.72
C SER A 80 -12.30 13.74 17.40
N GLY A 81 -12.20 13.97 18.71
CA GLY A 81 -13.26 14.56 19.54
C GLY A 81 -14.54 13.74 19.59
N LYS A 82 -14.50 12.45 19.21
CA LYS A 82 -15.66 11.57 19.04
C LYS A 82 -15.39 10.19 19.64
N PRO A 83 -16.41 9.51 20.21
CA PRO A 83 -16.31 8.10 20.52
C PRO A 83 -16.13 7.27 19.23
N PRO A 84 -15.44 6.10 19.29
CA PRO A 84 -15.31 5.20 18.15
C PRO A 84 -16.66 4.81 17.54
N ARG A 85 -16.71 4.72 16.21
CA ARG A 85 -17.92 4.28 15.48
C ARG A 85 -18.32 2.86 15.90
N ARG A 86 -19.61 2.55 15.82
CA ARG A 86 -20.15 1.21 16.06
C ARG A 86 -20.39 0.48 14.74
N LEU A 87 -20.04 -0.79 14.68
CA LEU A 87 -20.28 -1.69 13.56
C LEU A 87 -21.22 -2.81 14.00
N ALA A 88 -22.43 -2.82 13.44
CA ALA A 88 -23.45 -3.83 13.71
C ALA A 88 -23.22 -5.07 12.81
N ALA A 89 -22.13 -5.79 13.04
CA ALA A 89 -21.69 -6.91 12.20
C ALA A 89 -21.72 -8.25 12.95
N THR A 90 -22.17 -9.28 12.25
CA THR A 90 -22.10 -10.69 12.71
C THR A 90 -20.73 -11.28 12.41
N GLU A 91 -20.12 -10.88 11.28
CA GLU A 91 -18.73 -11.16 10.94
C GLU A 91 -18.07 -9.96 10.24
N LEU A 92 -16.78 -9.79 10.47
CA LEU A 92 -15.91 -8.83 9.81
C LEU A 92 -14.71 -9.54 9.19
N PHE A 93 -14.31 -9.08 8.01
CA PHE A 93 -13.02 -9.37 7.41
C PHE A 93 -12.19 -8.09 7.32
N PHE A 94 -10.87 -8.23 7.43
CA PHE A 94 -9.92 -7.14 7.30
C PHE A 94 -9.08 -7.38 6.07
N PHE A 95 -8.97 -6.39 5.19
CA PHE A 95 -8.28 -6.52 3.91
C PHE A 95 -7.19 -5.46 3.77
N SER A 96 -5.97 -5.88 3.45
CA SER A 96 -4.85 -5.00 3.14
C SER A 96 -4.54 -5.10 1.65
N PRO A 97 -5.10 -4.21 0.79
CA PRO A 97 -4.79 -4.21 -0.62
C PRO A 97 -3.41 -3.62 -0.87
N GLU A 98 -2.71 -4.25 -1.79
CA GLU A 98 -1.35 -3.94 -2.25
C GLU A 98 -1.35 -3.47 -3.72
N VAL A 99 -2.34 -3.90 -4.51
CA VAL A 99 -2.54 -3.49 -5.91
C VAL A 99 -4.04 -3.29 -6.20
N VAL A 100 -4.35 -2.25 -6.99
CA VAL A 100 -5.68 -2.01 -7.57
C VAL A 100 -5.60 -2.18 -9.09
N GLU A 101 -6.46 -3.01 -9.66
CA GLU A 101 -6.59 -3.22 -11.11
C GLU A 101 -7.94 -2.73 -11.61
N HIS A 102 -7.89 -1.98 -12.72
CA HIS A 102 -9.05 -1.78 -13.59
C HIS A 102 -8.91 -2.68 -14.82
N PRO A 103 -9.85 -3.62 -15.05
CA PRO A 103 -9.85 -4.46 -16.24
C PRO A 103 -10.03 -3.62 -17.52
N SER A 104 -9.41 -4.07 -18.61
CA SER A 104 -9.37 -3.34 -19.89
C SER A 104 -10.58 -3.54 -20.81
N ASN A 105 -11.49 -4.46 -20.46
CA ASN A 105 -12.61 -4.91 -21.31
C ASN A 105 -13.97 -4.65 -20.64
N THR A 106 -14.13 -3.51 -19.98
CA THR A 106 -15.39 -3.15 -19.30
C THR A 106 -15.85 -1.76 -19.72
N ASP A 107 -17.09 -1.67 -20.21
CA ASP A 107 -17.64 -0.46 -20.85
C ASP A 107 -18.59 0.33 -19.94
N GLY A 108 -18.77 -0.09 -18.68
CA GLY A 108 -19.78 0.44 -17.77
C GLY A 108 -19.29 1.56 -16.86
N PHE A 109 -20.22 2.32 -16.29
CA PHE A 109 -19.89 3.40 -15.35
C PHE A 109 -19.51 2.93 -13.96
N ASN A 110 -20.00 1.76 -13.54
CA ASN A 110 -19.74 1.22 -12.21
C ASN A 110 -19.13 -0.18 -12.31
N ASP A 111 -18.13 -0.33 -13.18
CA ASP A 111 -17.50 -1.62 -13.45
C ASP A 111 -16.78 -2.20 -12.24
N PRO A 112 -16.48 -3.52 -12.28
CA PRO A 112 -15.58 -4.15 -11.35
C PRO A 112 -14.20 -3.47 -11.27
N VAL A 113 -13.70 -3.40 -10.05
CA VAL A 113 -12.33 -3.07 -9.66
C VAL A 113 -11.82 -4.25 -8.85
N TYR A 114 -10.63 -4.73 -9.18
CA TYR A 114 -10.01 -5.83 -8.46
C TYR A 114 -8.96 -5.28 -7.50
N LEU A 115 -9.15 -5.60 -6.22
CA LEU A 115 -8.23 -5.22 -5.15
C LEU A 115 -7.46 -6.48 -4.74
N TYR A 116 -6.16 -6.51 -5.01
CA TYR A 116 -5.29 -7.63 -4.68
C TYR A 116 -4.52 -7.35 -3.40
N GLY A 117 -4.38 -8.38 -2.57
CA GLY A 117 -3.64 -8.29 -1.32
C GLY A 117 -4.11 -9.34 -0.33
N THR A 118 -4.13 -8.97 0.95
CA THR A 118 -4.15 -9.92 2.05
C THR A 118 -5.43 -9.81 2.88
N LEU A 119 -6.25 -10.87 2.91
CA LEU A 119 -7.48 -10.97 3.71
C LEU A 119 -7.22 -11.67 5.05
N THR A 120 -7.71 -11.11 6.15
CA THR A 120 -7.64 -11.66 7.51
C THR A 120 -9.04 -11.75 8.13
N GLY A 121 -9.42 -12.93 8.64
CA GLY A 121 -10.71 -13.17 9.28
C GLY A 121 -11.22 -14.60 9.13
N PRO A 122 -12.54 -14.84 9.34
CA PRO A 122 -13.52 -13.89 9.88
C PRO A 122 -13.29 -13.58 11.38
N TRP A 123 -13.76 -12.42 11.81
CA TRP A 123 -13.84 -12.01 13.22
C TRP A 123 -15.29 -11.67 13.60
N PRO A 124 -15.72 -11.90 14.86
CA PRO A 124 -14.98 -12.55 15.93
C PRO A 124 -14.93 -14.07 15.70
N GLY A 125 -13.80 -14.70 16.00
CA GLY A 125 -13.63 -16.14 15.78
C GLY A 125 -12.41 -16.73 16.48
N ASN A 126 -12.49 -18.00 16.86
CA ASN A 126 -11.43 -18.71 17.60
C ASN A 126 -10.27 -19.20 16.71
N ALA A 127 -10.42 -19.09 15.38
CA ALA A 127 -9.47 -19.59 14.39
C ALA A 127 -9.36 -18.58 13.24
N VAL A 128 -8.75 -17.43 13.54
CA VAL A 128 -8.53 -16.36 12.58
C VAL A 128 -7.43 -16.77 11.63
N THR A 129 -7.70 -16.65 10.33
CA THR A 129 -6.76 -16.99 9.27
C THR A 129 -6.49 -15.81 8.35
N ARG A 130 -5.31 -15.81 7.75
CA ARG A 130 -4.84 -14.88 6.73
C ARG A 130 -4.63 -15.62 5.42
N VAL A 131 -5.01 -15.01 4.31
CA VAL A 131 -4.84 -15.58 2.96
C VAL A 131 -4.75 -14.48 1.91
N ASN A 132 -3.82 -14.62 0.96
CA ASN A 132 -3.67 -13.67 -0.15
C ASN A 132 -4.68 -13.99 -1.25
N GLY A 133 -5.18 -12.97 -1.94
CA GLY A 133 -6.15 -13.13 -3.02
C GLY A 133 -6.67 -11.82 -3.57
N GLN A 134 -7.86 -11.89 -4.16
CA GLN A 134 -8.50 -10.82 -4.90
C GLN A 134 -9.89 -10.53 -4.34
N LEU A 135 -10.14 -9.33 -3.84
CA LEU A 135 -11.47 -8.82 -3.56
C LEU A 135 -12.01 -8.09 -4.80
N THR A 136 -13.21 -8.42 -5.24
CA THR A 136 -13.89 -7.76 -6.36
C THR A 136 -15.00 -6.82 -5.84
N VAL A 137 -14.90 -5.54 -6.17
CA VAL A 137 -15.89 -4.50 -5.82
C VAL A 137 -16.16 -3.63 -7.05
N THR A 138 -17.04 -2.63 -6.98
CA THR A 138 -17.23 -1.65 -8.08
C THR A 138 -16.48 -0.34 -7.86
N ARG A 139 -16.29 0.46 -8.93
CA ARG A 139 -15.67 1.81 -8.85
C ARG A 139 -16.37 2.68 -7.79
N GLY A 140 -17.70 2.65 -7.75
CA GLY A 140 -18.54 3.35 -6.78
C GLY A 140 -18.34 2.85 -5.35
N ASP A 141 -18.23 1.53 -5.13
CA ASP A 141 -17.97 0.98 -3.79
C ASP A 141 -16.62 1.47 -3.23
N VAL A 142 -15.57 1.57 -4.07
CA VAL A 142 -14.26 2.11 -3.68
C VAL A 142 -14.36 3.59 -3.31
N LEU A 143 -14.99 4.41 -4.17
CA LEU A 143 -15.20 5.83 -3.90
C LEU A 143 -15.99 6.04 -2.60
N ALA A 144 -17.09 5.31 -2.42
CA ALA A 144 -17.98 5.44 -1.27
C ALA A 144 -17.35 4.93 0.03
N GLY A 145 -16.66 3.78 -0.04
CA GLY A 145 -15.96 3.19 1.10
C GLY A 145 -14.99 4.18 1.73
N PHE A 146 -14.13 4.83 0.93
CA PHE A 146 -13.22 5.87 1.43
C PHE A 146 -13.95 7.18 1.78
N ALA A 147 -14.91 7.63 0.97
CA ALA A 147 -15.63 8.89 1.21
C ALA A 147 -16.40 8.89 2.54
N HIS A 148 -16.98 7.74 2.91
CA HIS A 148 -17.63 7.53 4.20
C HIS A 148 -16.62 7.26 5.32
N GLY A 149 -15.66 6.34 5.14
CA GLY A 149 -14.66 6.00 6.15
C GLY A 149 -13.73 7.15 6.56
N ALA A 150 -13.54 8.15 5.70
CA ALA A 150 -12.68 9.31 5.98
C ALA A 150 -13.09 10.17 7.19
N GLN A 151 -14.34 10.12 7.64
CA GLN A 151 -14.78 10.81 8.86
C GLN A 151 -14.27 10.12 10.15
N ASP A 152 -13.94 8.84 10.05
CA ASP A 152 -13.54 7.91 11.10
C ASP A 152 -12.07 7.48 10.93
N ALA A 153 -11.33 8.10 10.01
CA ALA A 153 -9.92 7.84 9.77
C ALA A 153 -9.10 8.08 11.05
N PHE A 154 -8.11 7.23 11.32
CA PHE A 154 -7.28 7.35 12.51
C PHE A 154 -6.35 8.57 12.39
N HIS A 155 -6.19 9.32 13.49
CA HIS A 155 -5.40 10.55 13.55
C HIS A 155 -4.06 10.29 14.25
N TYR A 156 -2.95 10.59 13.59
CA TYR A 156 -1.63 10.55 14.20
C TYR A 156 -1.16 11.95 14.60
N VAL A 157 -0.18 11.99 15.51
CA VAL A 157 0.55 13.22 15.84
C VAL A 157 1.19 13.76 14.57
N LYS A 158 1.03 15.06 14.32
CA LYS A 158 1.74 15.73 13.22
C LYS A 158 3.23 15.85 13.57
N ASP A 159 4.08 15.17 12.79
CA ASP A 159 5.53 15.34 12.84
C ASP A 159 5.98 16.60 12.05
N ALA A 160 7.29 16.88 12.06
CA ALA A 160 7.86 18.07 11.42
C ALA A 160 8.02 17.94 9.88
N GLU A 161 7.98 16.73 9.34
CA GLU A 161 8.17 16.43 7.92
C GLU A 161 6.83 16.44 7.16
N SER A 162 5.75 16.12 7.87
CA SER A 162 4.38 16.08 7.38
C SER A 162 3.82 17.49 7.15
N ARG A 163 3.49 17.79 5.89
CA ARG A 163 2.80 19.04 5.50
C ARG A 163 1.42 19.17 6.18
N ASP A 164 0.64 18.10 6.12
CA ASP A 164 -0.71 17.99 6.68
C ASP A 164 -0.73 17.12 7.94
N VAL A 165 -1.88 16.94 8.59
CA VAL A 165 -1.99 15.99 9.72
C VAL A 165 -2.05 14.55 9.16
N PRO A 166 -1.10 13.67 9.52
CA PRO A 166 -1.08 12.30 9.01
C PRO A 166 -2.28 11.48 9.53
N ARG A 167 -2.87 10.67 8.64
CA ARG A 167 -4.03 9.82 8.94
C ARG A 167 -3.94 8.45 8.28
N ALA A 168 -4.46 7.42 8.95
CA ALA A 168 -4.79 6.14 8.32
C ALA A 168 -6.28 6.15 7.95
N TYR A 169 -6.54 6.18 6.65
CA TYR A 169 -7.88 6.04 6.08
C TYR A 169 -8.20 4.56 5.84
N HIS A 170 -9.48 4.25 5.88
CA HIS A 170 -10.01 2.93 5.58
C HIS A 170 -11.26 3.03 4.71
N ALA A 171 -11.63 1.91 4.09
CA ALA A 171 -12.87 1.76 3.34
C ALA A 171 -13.64 0.55 3.86
N LEU A 172 -14.92 0.71 4.21
CA LEU A 172 -15.81 -0.42 4.40
C LEU A 172 -16.38 -0.81 3.03
N LEU A 173 -16.04 -2.01 2.57
CA LEU A 173 -16.36 -2.54 1.25
C LEU A 173 -17.27 -3.78 1.33
N PRO A 174 -18.07 -4.06 0.28
CA PRO A 174 -18.91 -5.25 0.24
C PRO A 174 -18.09 -6.48 -0.12
N GLY A 175 -18.11 -7.51 0.74
CA GLY A 175 -17.58 -8.84 0.45
C GLY A 175 -18.64 -9.82 -0.05
N ASP A 176 -19.93 -9.47 0.01
CA ASP A 176 -21.04 -10.33 -0.42
C ASP A 176 -22.23 -9.52 -0.97
N ARG A 177 -23.31 -10.21 -1.30
CA ARG A 177 -24.56 -9.66 -1.82
C ARG A 177 -25.35 -8.91 -0.73
N ALA A 178 -26.20 -7.99 -1.16
CA ALA A 178 -27.04 -7.17 -0.29
C ALA A 178 -27.85 -7.97 0.75
N ASP A 179 -28.36 -9.15 0.39
CA ASP A 179 -29.12 -10.02 1.29
C ASP A 179 -28.28 -10.61 2.44
N GLN A 180 -26.99 -10.86 2.21
CA GLN A 180 -26.05 -11.29 3.25
C GLN A 180 -25.52 -10.09 4.04
N LEU A 181 -25.20 -8.99 3.34
CA LEU A 181 -24.76 -7.73 3.96
C LEU A 181 -25.77 -7.26 5.00
N ALA A 182 -27.07 -7.23 4.66
CA ALA A 182 -28.16 -6.82 5.57
C ALA A 182 -28.31 -7.69 6.84
N GLN A 183 -27.64 -8.86 6.89
CA GLN A 183 -27.55 -9.72 8.08
C GLN A 183 -26.25 -9.49 8.87
N GLY A 184 -25.50 -8.43 8.55
CA GLY A 184 -24.19 -8.15 9.11
C GLY A 184 -23.13 -9.17 8.68
N ARG A 185 -23.26 -9.81 7.50
CA ARG A 185 -22.32 -10.81 6.97
C ARG A 185 -21.57 -10.30 5.74
N GLY A 186 -20.33 -10.78 5.54
CA GLY A 186 -19.50 -10.35 4.41
C GLY A 186 -19.05 -8.88 4.41
N LEU A 187 -18.97 -8.23 5.57
CA LEU A 187 -18.43 -6.87 5.69
C LEU A 187 -16.89 -6.88 5.65
N VAL A 188 -16.26 -6.04 4.81
CA VAL A 188 -14.81 -6.00 4.64
C VAL A 188 -14.24 -4.62 4.95
N LEU A 189 -13.54 -4.48 6.08
CA LEU A 189 -12.79 -3.26 6.41
C LEU A 189 -11.43 -3.29 5.71
N THR A 190 -11.15 -2.27 4.91
CA THR A 190 -10.06 -2.25 3.94
C THR A 190 -9.06 -1.13 4.24
N TYR A 191 -7.78 -1.47 4.40
CA TYR A 191 -6.70 -0.58 4.80
C TYR A 191 -5.57 -0.64 3.77
N PRO A 192 -5.45 0.33 2.84
CA PRO A 192 -4.37 0.37 1.86
C PRO A 192 -2.99 0.17 2.49
N ALA A 193 -2.27 -0.84 1.98
CA ALA A 193 -1.00 -1.26 2.55
C ALA A 193 0.07 -0.17 2.40
N VAL A 194 0.73 0.16 3.51
CA VAL A 194 1.93 1.00 3.52
C VAL A 194 3.14 0.09 3.72
N PRO A 195 4.20 0.17 2.88
CA PRO A 195 5.44 -0.58 3.10
C PRO A 195 5.99 -0.34 4.51
N ALA A 196 6.45 -1.38 5.19
CA ALA A 196 6.93 -1.27 6.58
C ALA A 196 8.11 -0.29 6.72
N GLU A 197 8.92 -0.15 5.66
CA GLU A 197 10.05 0.78 5.56
C GLU A 197 9.61 2.26 5.58
N LEU A 198 8.34 2.53 5.26
CA LEU A 198 7.74 3.87 5.30
C LEU A 198 6.93 4.11 6.59
N GLN A 199 6.77 3.11 7.46
CA GLN A 199 6.05 3.21 8.73
C GLN A 199 6.97 3.68 9.89
N ALA A 200 7.88 4.63 9.66
CA ALA A 200 8.89 5.01 10.66
C ALA A 200 8.31 5.63 11.96
N HIS A 201 7.21 6.39 11.83
CA HIS A 201 6.55 7.08 12.96
C HIS A 201 5.05 6.78 13.05
N HIS A 202 4.42 6.42 11.92
CA HIS A 202 3.00 6.14 11.80
C HIS A 202 2.73 5.26 10.58
N ALA A 203 1.57 4.59 10.54
CA ALA A 203 1.09 3.86 9.36
C ALA A 203 0.09 4.67 8.51
N ALA A 204 0.28 5.99 8.43
CA ALA A 204 -0.56 6.87 7.60
C ALA A 204 -0.47 6.52 6.11
N ASN A 205 -1.62 6.38 5.44
CA ASN A 205 -1.74 5.83 4.09
C ASN A 205 -2.36 6.83 3.08
N GLY A 206 -2.31 8.12 3.40
CA GLY A 206 -2.95 9.16 2.59
C GLY A 206 -2.50 9.18 1.13
N ALA A 207 -1.21 8.97 0.86
CA ALA A 207 -0.68 8.95 -0.51
C ALA A 207 -1.21 7.75 -1.33
N GLN A 208 -1.32 6.58 -0.72
CA GLN A 208 -1.92 5.39 -1.30
C GLN A 208 -3.40 5.65 -1.62
N VAL A 209 -4.15 6.21 -0.66
CA VAL A 209 -5.59 6.51 -0.81
C VAL A 209 -5.83 7.54 -1.92
N ALA A 210 -5.05 8.62 -1.96
CA ALA A 210 -5.11 9.61 -3.04
C ALA A 210 -4.79 8.98 -4.40
N SER A 211 -3.84 8.05 -4.46
CA SER A 211 -3.49 7.34 -5.69
C SER A 211 -4.62 6.43 -6.17
N VAL A 212 -5.24 5.64 -5.28
CA VAL A 212 -6.41 4.81 -5.59
C VAL A 212 -7.58 5.67 -6.08
N LEU A 213 -7.94 6.71 -5.33
CA LEU A 213 -9.06 7.59 -5.69
C LEU A 213 -8.80 8.30 -7.03
N HIS A 214 -7.58 8.79 -7.26
CA HIS A 214 -7.18 9.35 -8.56
C HIS A 214 -7.40 8.34 -9.69
N THR A 215 -6.88 7.11 -9.57
CA THR A 215 -7.05 6.08 -10.61
C THR A 215 -8.53 5.80 -10.93
N VAL A 216 -9.35 5.62 -9.89
CA VAL A 216 -10.79 5.34 -10.04
C VAL A 216 -11.51 6.52 -10.70
N LEU A 217 -11.24 7.76 -10.26
CA LEU A 217 -11.83 8.98 -10.81
C LEU A 217 -11.39 9.23 -12.27
N THR A 218 -10.13 8.96 -12.61
CA THR A 218 -9.63 9.08 -13.99
C THR A 218 -10.33 8.06 -14.90
N GLN A 219 -10.49 6.81 -14.45
CA GLN A 219 -11.20 5.80 -15.24
C GLN A 219 -12.67 6.21 -15.47
N LEU A 220 -13.40 6.60 -14.41
CA LEU A 220 -14.77 7.10 -14.52
C LEU A 220 -14.92 8.28 -15.51
N GLN A 221 -13.93 9.16 -15.55
CA GLN A 221 -13.88 10.26 -16.50
C GLN A 221 -13.63 9.80 -17.95
N GLU A 222 -12.72 8.85 -18.15
CA GLU A 222 -12.46 8.26 -19.47
C GLU A 222 -13.72 7.56 -20.01
N ASP A 223 -14.38 6.75 -19.17
CA ASP A 223 -15.63 6.07 -19.51
C ASP A 223 -16.75 7.08 -19.81
N ALA A 224 -16.82 8.18 -19.05
CA ALA A 224 -17.81 9.26 -19.30
C ALA A 224 -17.61 9.97 -20.64
N ARG A 225 -16.37 10.10 -21.11
CA ARG A 225 -16.05 10.65 -22.43
C ARG A 225 -16.33 9.64 -23.54
N ALA A 226 -15.99 8.37 -23.34
CA ALA A 226 -16.17 7.32 -24.34
C ALA A 226 -17.65 6.95 -24.55
N ASN A 227 -18.40 6.77 -23.46
CA ASN A 227 -19.69 6.08 -23.45
C ASN A 227 -20.89 7.03 -23.19
N GLN A 228 -20.76 8.30 -23.59
CA GLN A 228 -21.81 9.33 -23.44
C GLN A 228 -22.33 9.47 -22.00
N GLY A 229 -21.41 9.42 -21.03
CA GLY A 229 -21.74 9.48 -19.61
C GLY A 229 -22.20 10.86 -19.11
N PRO A 230 -22.45 10.97 -17.80
CA PRO A 230 -22.77 12.26 -17.17
C PRO A 230 -21.71 13.31 -17.51
N HIS A 231 -22.11 14.39 -18.20
CA HIS A 231 -21.17 15.42 -18.67
C HIS A 231 -20.33 16.00 -17.52
N ALA A 232 -20.92 16.15 -16.34
CA ALA A 232 -20.24 16.62 -15.13
C ALA A 232 -19.11 15.69 -14.62
N ILE A 233 -19.08 14.41 -15.01
CA ILE A 233 -17.95 13.49 -14.77
C ILE A 233 -16.90 13.64 -15.89
N ALA A 234 -17.36 13.68 -17.15
CA ALA A 234 -16.50 13.83 -18.33
C ALA A 234 -15.67 15.14 -18.32
N SER A 235 -16.16 16.20 -17.67
CA SER A 235 -15.51 17.51 -17.56
C SER A 235 -14.81 17.78 -16.23
N LEU A 236 -14.68 16.81 -15.31
CA LEU A 236 -13.96 17.01 -14.05
C LEU A 236 -12.51 17.47 -14.27
N GLU A 237 -12.10 18.54 -13.60
CA GLU A 237 -10.69 18.86 -13.43
C GLU A 237 -10.09 17.97 -12.33
N LEU A 238 -9.40 16.90 -12.73
CA LEU A 238 -8.76 15.97 -11.80
C LEU A 238 -7.34 16.47 -11.45
N PRO A 239 -7.03 16.71 -10.15
CA PRO A 239 -5.67 16.92 -9.69
C PRO A 239 -4.90 15.59 -9.64
N VAL A 240 -3.58 15.65 -9.49
CA VAL A 240 -2.72 14.47 -9.31
C VAL A 240 -2.33 14.25 -7.84
N PRO A 241 -2.14 12.99 -7.40
CA PRO A 241 -1.75 12.68 -6.02
C PRO A 241 -0.29 13.03 -5.71
N SER A 242 0.57 13.03 -6.73
CA SER A 242 1.93 13.57 -6.67
C SER A 242 2.25 14.24 -8.00
N ARG A 243 2.53 15.55 -7.97
CA ARG A 243 2.96 16.29 -9.15
C ARG A 243 4.37 15.91 -9.57
N ALA A 244 5.25 15.59 -8.62
CA ALA A 244 6.60 15.12 -8.92
C ALA A 244 6.56 13.82 -9.75
N MET A 245 5.71 12.85 -9.38
CA MET A 245 5.53 11.63 -10.17
C MET A 245 4.89 11.92 -11.54
N ALA A 246 3.88 12.78 -11.62
CA ALA A 246 3.27 13.15 -12.90
C ALA A 246 4.27 13.83 -13.86
N ILE A 247 5.19 14.65 -13.34
CA ILE A 247 6.29 15.24 -14.11
C ILE A 247 7.26 14.16 -14.58
N ALA A 248 7.72 13.27 -13.69
CA ALA A 248 8.64 12.19 -14.05
C ALA A 248 8.06 11.25 -15.13
N ASP A 249 6.76 10.94 -15.06
CA ASP A 249 6.03 10.17 -16.06
C ASP A 249 6.00 10.85 -17.44
N LEU A 250 5.81 12.18 -17.47
CA LEU A 250 5.84 12.98 -18.69
C LEU A 250 7.27 13.07 -19.26
N GLU A 251 8.28 13.26 -18.41
CA GLU A 251 9.68 13.27 -18.83
C GLU A 251 10.12 11.92 -19.41
N LEU A 252 9.67 10.80 -18.82
CA LEU A 252 9.92 9.44 -19.31
C LEU A 252 9.18 9.18 -20.65
N ARG A 253 8.05 9.84 -20.88
CA ARG A 253 7.35 9.87 -22.20
C ARG A 253 7.99 10.82 -23.21
N GLY A 254 9.08 11.50 -22.86
CA GLY A 254 9.84 12.37 -23.76
C GLY A 254 9.46 13.85 -23.73
N TYR A 255 8.72 14.33 -22.73
CA TYR A 255 8.38 15.74 -22.57
C TYR A 255 9.45 16.51 -21.78
N GLU A 256 9.51 17.82 -21.98
CA GLU A 256 10.22 18.79 -21.15
C GLU A 256 9.16 19.62 -20.40
N VAL A 257 9.23 19.67 -19.07
CA VAL A 257 8.25 20.39 -18.24
C VAL A 257 8.79 21.75 -17.82
N LYS A 258 8.04 22.81 -18.10
CA LYS A 258 8.33 24.19 -17.69
C LYS A 258 7.10 24.76 -16.96
N GLY A 259 7.20 24.84 -15.63
CA GLY A 259 6.10 25.28 -14.77
C GLY A 259 4.90 24.34 -14.84
N ASP A 260 3.81 24.80 -15.47
CA ASP A 260 2.55 24.08 -15.67
C ASP A 260 2.43 23.37 -17.04
N LEU A 261 3.39 23.56 -17.95
CA LEU A 261 3.30 23.05 -19.32
C LEU A 261 4.39 22.02 -19.62
N ALA A 262 3.98 20.89 -20.17
CA ALA A 262 4.84 19.85 -20.71
C ALA A 262 4.81 19.92 -22.25
N THR A 263 5.96 20.20 -22.86
CA THR A 263 6.11 20.24 -24.34
C THR A 263 6.96 19.06 -24.81
N PRO A 264 6.69 18.44 -25.96
CA PRO A 264 7.53 17.35 -26.48
C PRO A 264 8.98 17.81 -26.65
N ARG A 265 9.96 16.99 -26.23
CA ARG A 265 11.39 17.32 -26.45
C ARG A 265 11.69 17.30 -27.95
N PRO A 266 12.37 18.33 -28.50
CA PRO A 266 12.75 18.33 -29.91
C PRO A 266 13.71 17.18 -30.21
N THR A 267 13.28 16.23 -31.04
CA THR A 267 14.07 15.07 -31.45
C THR A 267 15.26 15.49 -32.33
N LYS A 268 16.46 15.49 -31.74
CA LYS A 268 17.72 15.75 -32.44
C LYS A 268 18.11 14.60 -33.37
N GLY A 269 17.42 14.42 -34.50
CA GLY A 269 17.82 13.42 -35.51
C GLY A 269 16.90 13.22 -36.71
N GLY A 270 17.31 13.75 -37.87
CA GLY A 270 16.90 13.28 -39.20
C GLY A 270 15.46 13.55 -39.67
N LEU A 271 15.22 13.30 -40.96
CA LEU A 271 13.91 13.45 -41.61
C LEU A 271 12.82 12.54 -40.98
N VAL A 272 13.21 11.40 -40.41
CA VAL A 272 12.30 10.47 -39.73
C VAL A 272 11.77 11.06 -38.41
N GLY A 273 12.59 11.80 -37.67
CA GLY A 273 12.17 12.46 -36.42
C GLY A 273 11.09 13.54 -36.63
N LYS A 274 11.08 14.19 -37.80
CA LYS A 274 10.06 15.20 -38.16
C LYS A 274 8.67 14.62 -38.35
N LEU A 275 8.56 13.37 -38.81
CA LEU A 275 7.27 12.68 -38.96
C LEU A 275 6.72 12.16 -37.62
N ALA A 276 7.60 11.84 -36.66
CA ALA A 276 7.20 11.50 -35.30
C ALA A 276 6.70 12.73 -34.51
N GLY A 277 7.35 13.88 -34.68
CA GLY A 277 6.95 15.13 -34.02
C GLY A 277 5.57 15.64 -34.43
N TRP A 278 5.15 15.42 -35.68
CA TRP A 278 3.86 15.89 -36.22
C TRP A 278 2.63 15.20 -35.60
N LEU A 279 2.82 14.15 -34.79
CA LEU A 279 1.78 13.46 -34.03
C LEU A 279 1.80 13.81 -32.52
N GLN A 280 2.70 14.69 -32.07
CA GLN A 280 2.95 14.97 -30.64
C GLN A 280 2.94 16.48 -30.29
N ASP A 281 2.48 17.35 -31.19
CA ASP A 281 2.56 18.82 -31.05
C ASP A 281 1.64 19.43 -29.97
N GLU A 282 0.88 18.61 -29.22
CA GLU A 282 -0.04 19.08 -28.19
C GLU A 282 0.68 19.26 -26.83
N ALA A 283 0.83 20.52 -26.40
CA ALA A 283 1.39 20.85 -25.11
C ALA A 283 0.43 20.43 -23.98
N VAL A 284 0.87 19.51 -23.11
CA VAL A 284 0.04 18.96 -22.03
C VAL A 284 0.19 19.82 -20.77
N ARG A 285 -0.93 20.27 -20.19
CA ARG A 285 -0.89 20.93 -18.87
C ARG A 285 -0.69 19.90 -17.77
N VAL A 286 0.33 20.10 -16.93
CA VAL A 286 0.57 19.27 -15.74
C VAL A 286 -0.46 19.64 -14.67
N PRO A 287 -1.32 18.71 -14.22
CA PRO A 287 -2.31 19.02 -13.18
C PRO A 287 -1.65 19.41 -11.86
N ARG A 288 -2.36 20.18 -11.04
CA ARG A 288 -1.89 20.53 -9.69
C ARG A 288 -1.89 19.30 -8.79
N GLU A 289 -1.01 19.32 -7.78
CA GLU A 289 -1.08 18.36 -6.69
C GLU A 289 -2.30 18.66 -5.80
N ALA A 290 -2.91 17.62 -5.23
CA ALA A 290 -3.97 17.76 -4.23
C ALA A 290 -3.76 16.78 -3.06
N PRO A 291 -4.08 17.19 -1.82
CA PRO A 291 -3.97 16.32 -0.66
C PRO A 291 -5.15 15.32 -0.62
N PRO A 292 -5.05 14.21 0.14
CA PRO A 292 -6.07 13.16 0.18
C PRO A 292 -7.50 13.63 0.50
N PRO A 293 -7.74 14.61 1.41
CA PRO A 293 -9.07 15.16 1.66
C PRO A 293 -9.78 15.69 0.40
N GLU A 294 -9.03 16.23 -0.57
CA GLU A 294 -9.65 16.80 -1.77
C GLU A 294 -10.15 15.71 -2.73
N PHE A 295 -9.41 14.60 -2.86
CA PHE A 295 -9.87 13.42 -3.59
C PHE A 295 -11.11 12.80 -2.94
N LEU A 296 -11.22 12.86 -1.62
CA LEU A 296 -12.42 12.45 -0.88
C LEU A 296 -13.62 13.37 -1.15
N GLU A 297 -13.42 14.69 -1.27
CA GLU A 297 -14.49 15.60 -1.73
C GLU A 297 -14.83 15.43 -3.21
N LEU A 298 -13.89 15.04 -4.07
CA LEU A 298 -14.19 14.64 -5.45
C LEU A 298 -15.04 13.37 -5.47
N ALA A 299 -14.69 12.34 -4.68
CA ALA A 299 -15.48 11.13 -4.54
C ALA A 299 -16.92 11.43 -4.10
N ARG A 300 -17.12 12.25 -3.06
CA ARG A 300 -18.47 12.67 -2.59
C ARG A 300 -19.28 13.43 -3.65
N ARG A 301 -18.62 14.21 -4.51
CA ARG A 301 -19.28 14.92 -5.62
C ARG A 301 -19.63 14.02 -6.80
N VAL A 302 -18.82 12.97 -7.05
CA VAL A 302 -19.03 12.05 -8.18
C VAL A 302 -20.06 10.96 -7.87
N LEU A 303 -20.11 10.46 -6.64
CA LEU A 303 -21.01 9.35 -6.26
C LEU A 303 -22.49 9.59 -6.63
N PRO A 304 -23.12 10.76 -6.36
CA PRO A 304 -24.51 11.02 -6.74
C PRO A 304 -24.74 11.15 -8.26
N LEU A 305 -23.68 11.26 -9.07
CA LEU A 305 -23.75 11.34 -10.53
C LEU A 305 -23.68 9.96 -11.19
N LEU A 306 -23.34 8.90 -10.44
CA LEU A 306 -23.26 7.55 -10.96
C LEU A 306 -24.67 6.97 -11.22
N PRO A 307 -24.96 6.39 -12.41
CA PRO A 307 -26.25 5.79 -12.70
C PRO A 307 -26.64 4.70 -11.69
N GLY A 308 -27.82 4.83 -11.07
CA GLY A 308 -28.34 3.86 -10.10
C GLY A 308 -27.70 3.92 -8.70
N TRP A 309 -26.95 4.97 -8.37
CA TRP A 309 -26.36 5.15 -7.05
C TRP A 309 -27.31 5.85 -6.05
N PRO A 310 -27.33 5.47 -4.75
CA PRO A 310 -26.63 4.33 -4.14
C PRO A 310 -27.30 2.99 -4.45
N THR A 311 -26.48 1.98 -4.73
CA THR A 311 -26.93 0.61 -4.97
C THR A 311 -27.57 -0.01 -3.72
N GLU A 312 -28.33 -1.10 -3.89
CA GLU A 312 -28.86 -1.86 -2.74
C GLU A 312 -27.74 -2.43 -1.85
N THR A 313 -26.65 -2.88 -2.49
CA THR A 313 -25.42 -3.34 -1.82
C THR A 313 -24.84 -2.24 -0.93
N GLU A 314 -24.67 -1.03 -1.45
CA GLU A 314 -24.18 0.12 -0.68
C GLU A 314 -25.13 0.49 0.45
N ARG A 315 -26.45 0.60 0.19
CA ARG A 315 -27.44 0.95 1.22
C ARG A 315 -27.46 -0.06 2.36
N SER A 316 -27.41 -1.36 2.03
CA SER A 316 -27.30 -2.43 3.02
C SER A 316 -25.98 -2.30 3.80
N LEU A 317 -24.84 -2.13 3.13
CA LEU A 317 -23.52 -2.01 3.76
C LEU A 317 -23.43 -0.83 4.75
N ARG A 318 -23.98 0.34 4.38
CA ARG A 318 -23.94 1.55 5.23
C ARG A 318 -24.90 1.48 6.41
N ALA A 319 -25.98 0.69 6.34
CA ALA A 319 -26.89 0.50 7.47
C ALA A 319 -26.21 -0.10 8.71
N HIS A 320 -25.08 -0.80 8.53
CA HIS A 320 -24.29 -1.39 9.63
C HIS A 320 -23.27 -0.44 10.27
N VAL A 321 -23.11 0.78 9.74
CA VAL A 321 -22.24 1.82 10.34
C VAL A 321 -23.08 2.75 11.20
N LEU A 322 -22.94 2.61 12.52
CA LEU A 322 -23.67 3.38 13.51
C LEU A 322 -22.76 4.43 14.16
N ALA A 323 -23.30 5.61 14.44
CA ALA A 323 -22.58 6.62 15.20
C ALA A 323 -22.17 6.07 16.58
N GLY A 324 -20.93 6.35 16.96
CA GLY A 324 -20.46 6.09 18.32
C GLY A 324 -21.28 6.87 19.33
N THR A 325 -21.76 6.19 20.36
CA THR A 325 -22.48 6.83 21.47
C THR A 325 -21.58 6.90 22.69
N LEU A 326 -21.57 8.06 23.36
CA LEU A 326 -21.16 8.16 24.75
C LEU A 326 -22.23 7.48 25.60
N SER A 327 -22.20 6.14 25.67
CA SER A 327 -23.18 5.36 26.43
C SER A 327 -23.19 5.86 27.89
N PRO A 328 -24.36 6.28 28.43
CA PRO A 328 -24.46 6.83 29.77
C PRO A 328 -24.28 5.70 30.80
N GLY A 329 -23.02 5.37 31.08
CA GLY A 329 -22.66 4.18 31.85
C GLY A 329 -21.16 3.88 31.92
N THR A 330 -20.29 4.58 31.18
CA THR A 330 -18.84 4.42 31.35
C THR A 330 -18.42 4.90 32.75
N PRO A 331 -17.91 4.02 33.64
CA PRO A 331 -17.36 4.48 34.90
C PRO A 331 -16.10 5.30 34.59
N VAL A 332 -16.06 6.53 35.11
CA VAL A 332 -14.82 7.32 35.14
C VAL A 332 -13.72 6.47 35.77
N LEU A 333 -12.62 6.29 35.05
CA LEU A 333 -11.44 5.55 35.51
C LEU A 333 -10.98 6.12 36.86
N ARG A 334 -11.33 5.45 37.96
CA ARG A 334 -10.68 5.67 39.26
C ARG A 334 -9.29 5.07 39.18
N PRO A 335 -8.24 5.73 39.71
CA PRO A 335 -6.91 5.14 39.76
C PRO A 335 -6.96 3.83 40.56
N THR A 336 -6.73 2.70 39.89
CA THR A 336 -6.57 1.41 40.55
C THR A 336 -5.16 1.31 41.11
N VAL A 337 -5.08 0.90 42.39
CA VAL A 337 -3.81 0.76 43.11
C VAL A 337 -2.93 -0.30 42.43
N PRO A 338 -1.59 -0.10 42.31
CA PRO A 338 -0.72 -1.05 41.64
C PRO A 338 -0.77 -2.45 42.28
N ARG A 339 -1.06 -3.47 41.46
CA ARG A 339 -0.92 -4.87 41.87
C ARG A 339 0.54 -5.29 41.69
N ALA A 340 1.10 -5.98 42.69
CA ALA A 340 2.49 -6.42 42.68
C ALA A 340 2.81 -7.35 41.49
N PRO A 341 4.05 -7.29 40.93
CA PRO A 341 4.43 -8.08 39.76
C PRO A 341 4.56 -9.57 40.10
N THR A 342 3.92 -10.42 39.29
CA THR A 342 4.23 -11.85 39.22
C THR A 342 5.55 -12.08 38.45
N PRO A 343 6.37 -13.07 38.82
CA PRO A 343 7.64 -13.34 38.15
C PRO A 343 7.43 -13.86 36.70
N PRO A 344 8.36 -13.56 35.78
CA PRO A 344 8.26 -14.01 34.39
C PRO A 344 8.47 -15.53 34.28
N ALA A 345 7.68 -16.18 33.42
CA ALA A 345 7.89 -17.58 33.06
C ALA A 345 9.14 -17.74 32.19
N SER A 346 9.89 -18.81 32.40
CA SER A 346 11.11 -19.13 31.63
C SER A 346 10.78 -19.46 30.17
N ILE A 347 11.42 -18.75 29.24
CA ILE A 347 11.27 -18.95 27.79
C ILE A 347 11.97 -20.26 27.37
N PRO A 348 11.29 -21.21 26.69
CA PRO A 348 11.96 -22.37 26.09
C PRO A 348 12.77 -21.94 24.86
N PRO A 349 13.91 -22.61 24.54
CA PRO A 349 14.76 -22.22 23.43
C PRO A 349 14.03 -22.31 22.09
N ARG A 350 14.14 -21.25 21.26
CA ARG A 350 13.59 -21.22 19.90
C ARG A 350 14.12 -22.38 19.07
N LEU A 351 13.22 -23.19 18.50
CA LEU A 351 13.54 -24.01 17.34
C LEU A 351 13.91 -23.09 16.15
N PRO A 352 14.82 -23.50 15.25
CA PRO A 352 15.12 -22.74 14.05
C PRO A 352 13.86 -22.50 13.22
N THR A 353 13.61 -21.24 12.85
CA THR A 353 12.58 -20.90 11.88
C THR A 353 12.91 -21.57 10.54
N PRO A 354 11.96 -22.28 9.90
CA PRO A 354 12.14 -22.70 8.52
C PRO A 354 12.30 -21.44 7.64
N PRO A 355 13.11 -21.49 6.57
CA PRO A 355 13.44 -20.30 5.79
C PRO A 355 12.17 -19.71 5.15
N VAL A 356 11.99 -18.40 5.36
CA VAL A 356 10.94 -17.60 4.70
C VAL A 356 11.14 -17.72 3.19
N ARG A 357 10.28 -18.51 2.54
CA ARG A 357 10.08 -18.40 1.10
C ARG A 357 9.26 -17.14 0.88
N SER A 358 9.93 -16.04 0.56
CA SER A 358 9.29 -14.85 0.00
C SER A 358 8.41 -15.29 -1.16
N SER A 359 7.09 -15.18 -1.02
CA SER A 359 6.17 -15.55 -2.08
C SER A 359 6.27 -14.50 -3.19
N ASP A 360 6.93 -14.85 -4.29
CA ASP A 360 6.99 -14.01 -5.50
C ASP A 360 5.62 -13.92 -6.23
N TRP A 361 4.51 -14.18 -5.52
CA TRP A 361 3.14 -14.26 -6.05
C TRP A 361 2.72 -12.99 -6.79
N MET A 362 3.15 -11.81 -6.30
CA MET A 362 2.90 -10.53 -6.97
C MET A 362 3.71 -10.39 -8.27
N GLN A 363 4.89 -11.00 -8.37
CA GLN A 363 5.67 -11.04 -9.62
C GLN A 363 5.10 -12.06 -10.61
N ASP A 364 4.69 -13.23 -10.13
CA ASP A 364 3.95 -14.23 -10.93
C ASP A 364 2.66 -13.64 -11.49
N PHE A 365 1.93 -12.84 -10.69
CA PHE A 365 0.74 -12.09 -11.09
C PHE A 365 1.04 -11.04 -12.18
N ILE A 366 2.00 -10.15 -11.96
CA ILE A 366 2.42 -9.14 -12.97
C ILE A 366 2.88 -9.83 -14.27
N GLY A 367 3.56 -10.97 -14.15
CA GLY A 367 3.98 -11.80 -15.29
C GLY A 367 2.79 -12.42 -16.04
N ALA A 368 1.80 -12.96 -15.33
CA ALA A 368 0.62 -13.60 -15.92
C ALA A 368 -0.25 -12.62 -16.73
N HIS A 369 -0.36 -11.36 -16.28
CA HIS A 369 -1.09 -10.29 -16.97
C HIS A 369 -0.23 -9.54 -18.01
N GLY A 370 1.08 -9.82 -18.08
CA GLY A 370 2.02 -9.24 -19.03
C GLY A 370 2.08 -9.91 -20.42
N LYS A 371 1.16 -10.81 -20.75
CA LYS A 371 1.19 -11.58 -22.01
C LYS A 371 1.06 -10.69 -23.26
N PRO A 372 1.94 -10.81 -24.26
CA PRO A 372 1.86 -10.00 -25.47
C PRO A 372 0.65 -10.40 -26.32
N GLY A 373 -0.27 -9.45 -26.55
CA GLY A 373 -1.41 -9.60 -27.46
C GLY A 373 -2.77 -9.13 -26.91
N GLY A 374 -2.90 -8.93 -25.60
CA GLY A 374 -4.12 -8.38 -24.98
C GLY A 374 -4.06 -6.88 -24.70
N ALA A 375 -5.22 -6.25 -24.52
CA ALA A 375 -5.32 -4.89 -23.99
C ALA A 375 -4.80 -4.85 -22.55
N LYS A 376 -3.88 -3.92 -22.24
CA LYS A 376 -3.19 -3.88 -20.95
C LYS A 376 -4.12 -3.28 -19.86
N PRO A 377 -4.31 -3.97 -18.72
CA PRO A 377 -5.08 -3.41 -17.61
C PRO A 377 -4.34 -2.23 -16.96
N ARG A 378 -5.10 -1.33 -16.30
CA ARG A 378 -4.52 -0.22 -15.53
C ARG A 378 -4.28 -0.69 -14.09
N LEU A 379 -3.01 -0.73 -13.69
CA LEU A 379 -2.55 -1.18 -12.37
C LEU A 379 -2.05 0.00 -11.54
N THR A 380 -2.53 0.10 -10.30
CA THR A 380 -2.03 1.03 -9.28
C THR A 380 -1.42 0.23 -8.15
N GLN A 381 -0.08 0.26 -8.04
CA GLN A 381 0.67 -0.41 -6.98
C GLN A 381 0.75 0.50 -5.75
N LEU A 382 0.47 -0.05 -4.57
CA LEU A 382 0.47 0.67 -3.29
C LEU A 382 1.79 0.48 -2.52
N GLN A 383 2.54 -0.55 -2.89
CA GLN A 383 3.92 -0.79 -2.45
C GLN A 383 4.91 -0.59 -3.61
N PRO A 384 6.14 -0.10 -3.35
CA PRO A 384 7.22 -0.07 -4.33
C PRO A 384 7.54 -1.49 -4.83
N LYS A 385 7.78 -1.62 -6.13
CA LYS A 385 8.29 -2.87 -6.70
C LYS A 385 9.60 -3.26 -6.00
N PRO A 386 9.72 -4.48 -5.44
CA PRO A 386 10.99 -4.95 -4.88
C PRO A 386 12.12 -4.81 -5.91
N ALA A 387 13.27 -4.30 -5.48
CA ALA A 387 14.43 -4.17 -6.35
C ALA A 387 14.73 -5.56 -6.97
N PRO A 388 14.99 -5.63 -8.30
CA PRO A 388 15.32 -6.91 -8.92
C PRO A 388 16.54 -7.48 -8.20
N ARG A 389 16.44 -8.73 -7.71
CA ARG A 389 17.59 -9.38 -7.08
C ARG A 389 18.77 -9.29 -8.05
N PRO A 390 19.97 -8.89 -7.60
CA PRO A 390 21.14 -8.99 -8.45
C PRO A 390 21.22 -10.43 -8.95
N PRO A 391 21.44 -10.66 -10.26
CA PRO A 391 21.51 -12.01 -10.79
C PRO A 391 22.56 -12.79 -9.99
N PRO A 392 22.33 -14.08 -9.67
CA PRO A 392 23.27 -14.86 -8.89
C PRO A 392 24.63 -14.74 -9.54
N ALA A 393 25.59 -14.20 -8.78
CA ALA A 393 26.92 -13.90 -9.31
C ALA A 393 27.47 -15.19 -9.92
N LYS A 394 27.67 -15.18 -11.25
CA LYS A 394 28.42 -16.25 -11.91
C LYS A 394 29.71 -16.40 -11.11
N SER A 395 30.03 -17.61 -10.69
CA SER A 395 31.18 -17.90 -9.82
C SER A 395 32.47 -17.36 -10.44
N SER A 396 32.81 -16.13 -10.10
CA SER A 396 34.07 -15.52 -10.46
C SER A 396 35.13 -16.11 -9.54
N SER A 397 36.30 -16.38 -10.13
CA SER A 397 37.48 -16.95 -9.51
C SER A 397 37.78 -16.32 -8.14
N PRO A 398 38.40 -17.07 -7.20
CA PRO A 398 38.68 -16.57 -5.85
C PRO A 398 39.36 -15.20 -5.90
N ALA A 399 38.85 -14.27 -5.09
CA ALA A 399 39.28 -12.89 -5.09
C ALA A 399 40.77 -12.77 -4.77
N THR A 400 41.45 -11.84 -5.45
CA THR A 400 42.92 -11.76 -5.53
C THR A 400 43.64 -11.70 -4.18
N TRP A 401 42.98 -11.18 -3.13
CA TRP A 401 43.50 -11.11 -1.76
C TRP A 401 43.70 -12.49 -1.10
N GLN A 402 43.05 -13.55 -1.60
CA GLN A 402 43.25 -14.92 -1.10
C GLN A 402 44.58 -15.54 -1.57
N ALA A 403 45.26 -14.92 -2.55
CA ALA A 403 46.59 -15.34 -2.97
C ALA A 403 47.68 -15.00 -1.93
N ASP A 404 47.49 -13.94 -1.14
CA ASP A 404 48.47 -13.46 -0.14
C ASP A 404 48.64 -14.40 1.06
N PHE A 405 47.72 -15.36 1.22
CA PHE A 405 47.74 -16.38 2.28
C PHE A 405 48.05 -17.80 1.77
N ALA A 406 48.38 -17.96 0.50
CA ALA A 406 48.78 -19.25 -0.06
C ALA A 406 50.20 -19.63 0.41
N PRO A 407 50.42 -20.84 0.97
CA PRO A 407 51.76 -21.27 1.37
C PRO A 407 52.67 -21.42 0.14
N ALA A 408 53.87 -20.87 0.21
CA ALA A 408 54.81 -20.83 -0.91
C ALA A 408 55.19 -22.24 -1.40
N PRO A 409 55.10 -22.55 -2.71
CA PRO A 409 55.52 -23.83 -3.25
C PRO A 409 57.05 -23.98 -3.20
N ALA A 410 57.51 -25.18 -2.84
CA ALA A 410 58.92 -25.49 -2.67
C ALA A 410 59.72 -25.43 -3.99
N ALA A 411 60.98 -24.99 -3.91
CA ALA A 411 61.85 -24.80 -5.06
C ALA A 411 62.53 -26.09 -5.55
N ALA A 412 62.59 -26.27 -6.88
CA ALA A 412 63.42 -27.25 -7.60
C ALA A 412 63.71 -26.70 -9.04
N PRO A 413 64.71 -27.18 -9.79
CA PRO A 413 65.86 -26.33 -10.12
C PRO A 413 66.00 -25.92 -11.60
N ALA A 414 66.91 -24.97 -11.84
CA ALA A 414 67.08 -24.25 -13.11
C ALA A 414 67.96 -24.93 -14.18
N ARG A 415 67.71 -24.62 -15.46
CA ARG A 415 68.67 -24.49 -16.61
C ARG A 415 67.90 -24.18 -17.93
N PRO A 416 68.55 -23.66 -19.00
CA PRO A 416 69.22 -22.36 -19.10
C PRO A 416 68.68 -21.51 -20.31
N ALA A 417 69.29 -20.35 -20.58
CA ALA A 417 68.70 -19.27 -21.41
C ALA A 417 69.17 -19.14 -22.88
N THR A 418 68.35 -18.47 -23.69
CA THR A 418 68.70 -17.65 -24.89
C THR A 418 67.62 -16.57 -25.05
N ARG A 419 67.94 -15.25 -24.93
CA ARG A 419 68.24 -14.29 -26.02
C ARG A 419 67.16 -14.24 -27.12
N GLN A 420 66.62 -13.12 -27.63
CA GLN A 420 66.77 -11.65 -27.46
C GLN A 420 65.46 -11.00 -28.07
N GLN A 421 65.11 -9.70 -28.04
CA GLN A 421 65.84 -8.45 -27.75
C GLN A 421 64.90 -7.26 -27.33
N GLU A 422 65.52 -6.12 -27.02
CA GLU A 422 65.09 -4.70 -26.99
C GLU A 422 64.19 -4.20 -28.16
N LYS A 423 63.48 -3.04 -28.13
CA LYS A 423 63.70 -1.75 -27.41
C LYS A 423 62.41 -0.91 -27.22
N SER A 424 62.39 -0.05 -26.20
CA SER A 424 61.35 0.94 -25.79
C SER A 424 61.45 2.28 -26.61
N PRO A 425 60.77 3.42 -26.30
CA PRO A 425 59.87 3.75 -25.16
C PRO A 425 58.61 4.62 -25.46
N ALA A 426 57.82 4.88 -24.42
CA ALA A 426 56.71 5.83 -24.38
C ALA A 426 57.10 7.20 -23.77
N PRO A 427 56.33 8.28 -24.01
CA PRO A 427 56.44 9.56 -23.28
C PRO A 427 55.54 9.61 -22.01
N PRO A 428 55.76 10.58 -21.08
CA PRO A 428 55.43 10.41 -19.67
C PRO A 428 54.02 10.83 -19.23
N GLY A 429 53.58 10.29 -18.09
CA GLY A 429 52.26 10.53 -17.52
C GLY A 429 52.07 11.88 -16.84
N LYS A 430 50.80 12.32 -16.76
CA LYS A 430 50.34 13.40 -15.88
C LYS A 430 49.89 12.82 -14.54
N LYS A 431 50.11 13.57 -13.45
CA LYS A 431 49.70 13.20 -12.08
C LYS A 431 48.18 12.99 -11.99
N PRO A 432 47.69 12.07 -11.13
CA PRO A 432 46.25 11.92 -10.87
C PRO A 432 45.64 13.17 -10.24
N ALA A 433 44.35 13.42 -10.52
CA ALA A 433 43.66 14.67 -10.21
C ALA A 433 43.31 14.91 -8.71
N TRP A 434 43.79 14.09 -7.77
CA TRP A 434 43.58 14.29 -6.33
C TRP A 434 44.68 15.15 -5.67
N MET A 435 45.66 15.59 -6.46
CA MET A 435 46.87 16.28 -5.99
C MET A 435 46.86 17.79 -6.27
N SER A 436 45.68 18.38 -6.50
CA SER A 436 45.48 19.81 -6.80
C SER A 436 44.98 20.66 -5.62
N ASP A 437 44.58 20.04 -4.52
CA ASP A 437 43.79 20.71 -3.46
C ASP A 437 44.66 21.15 -2.27
N PHE A 438 45.96 21.40 -2.50
CA PHE A 438 46.96 21.67 -1.45
C PHE A 438 47.94 22.81 -1.75
N ASP A 439 47.77 23.56 -2.84
CA ASP A 439 48.52 24.78 -3.14
C ASP A 439 47.54 25.97 -3.35
N ASP A 440 47.40 26.78 -2.28
CA ASP A 440 46.68 28.07 -2.09
C ASP A 440 45.18 28.21 -2.45
#